data_AF-A0A7J3BQV6-F1
#
_entry.id   AF-A0A7J3BQV6-F1
#
_cell.length_a   1.000
_cell.length_b   1.000
_cell.length_c   1.000
_cell.angle_alpha   90.00
_cell.angle_beta   90.00
_cell.angle_gamma   90.00
#
_symmetry.space_group_name_H-M   'P 1'
#
loop_
_entity.id
_entity.type
_entity.pdbx_description
1 polymer ?
#
loop_
_entity_poly.entity_id
_entity_poly.type
_entity_poly.pdbx_seq_one_letter_code
_entity_poly.pdbx_strand_id
1 'polypeptide(L)'
;MAVEKNLKAIHEMMTEMLQDTSIPKNIRKAISEAKQRIEGEDELSVKISASIYLIESVSNDINIPPHARTQLWAIMGALESVKK
;
A
#
# COMPACT_ATOMS: atom_id res chain seq x y z
N MET A 1 13.31 -14.48 -6.09
CA MET A 1 12.13 -15.35 -5.89
C MET A 1 11.26 -14.93 -4.70
N ALA A 2 11.76 -14.84 -3.46
CA ALA A 2 10.91 -14.48 -2.30
C ALA A 2 10.38 -13.02 -2.36
N VAL A 3 11.26 -12.06 -2.66
CA VAL A 3 10.91 -10.63 -2.76
C VAL A 3 9.83 -10.38 -3.82
N GLU A 4 10.02 -10.93 -5.02
CA GLU A 4 9.07 -10.78 -6.14
C GLU A 4 7.69 -11.36 -5.82
N LYS A 5 7.64 -12.53 -5.14
CA LYS A 5 6.39 -13.11 -4.66
C LYS A 5 5.70 -12.19 -3.62
N ASN A 6 6.46 -11.60 -2.70
CA ASN A 6 5.92 -10.69 -1.70
C ASN A 6 5.40 -9.39 -2.36
N LEU A 7 6.14 -8.82 -3.31
CA LEU A 7 5.69 -7.65 -4.07
C LEU A 7 4.41 -7.95 -4.86
N LYS A 8 4.30 -9.13 -5.48
CA LYS A 8 3.07 -9.55 -6.16
C LYS A 8 1.88 -9.65 -5.19
N ALA A 9 2.08 -10.25 -4.02
CA ALA A 9 1.03 -10.33 -3.00
C ALA A 9 0.59 -8.94 -2.53
N ILE A 10 1.54 -8.02 -2.30
CA ILE A 10 1.26 -6.63 -1.95
C ILE A 10 0.46 -5.94 -3.07
N HIS A 11 0.82 -6.17 -4.33
CA HIS A 11 0.09 -5.66 -5.48
C HIS A 11 -1.35 -6.13 -5.54
N GLU A 12 -1.60 -7.40 -5.24
CA GLU A 12 -2.94 -7.98 -5.17
C GLU A 12 -3.75 -7.32 -4.04
N MET A 13 -3.20 -7.22 -2.84
CA MET A 13 -3.84 -6.54 -1.69
C MET A 13 -4.20 -5.08 -2.00
N MET A 14 -3.28 -4.32 -2.62
CA MET A 14 -3.55 -2.95 -3.05
C MET A 14 -4.64 -2.89 -4.11
N THR A 15 -4.67 -3.84 -5.04
CA THR A 15 -5.67 -3.88 -6.12
C THR A 15 -7.07 -4.18 -5.59
N GLU A 16 -7.20 -5.12 -4.65
CA GLU A 16 -8.46 -5.40 -3.96
C GLU A 16 -9.00 -4.16 -3.24
N MET A 17 -8.13 -3.44 -2.53
CA MET A 17 -8.51 -2.20 -1.84
C MET A 17 -8.94 -1.10 -2.81
N LEU A 18 -8.33 -1.01 -4.00
CA LEU A 18 -8.71 -0.04 -5.03
C LEU A 18 -10.08 -0.36 -5.66
N GLN A 19 -10.49 -1.63 -5.68
CA GLN A 19 -11.78 -2.07 -6.19
C GLN A 19 -12.92 -1.85 -5.19
N ASP A 20 -12.62 -1.67 -3.90
CA ASP A 20 -13.62 -1.42 -2.88
C ASP A 20 -14.19 0.02 -3.00
N THR A 21 -15.44 0.09 -3.44
CA THR A 21 -16.17 1.36 -3.60
C THR A 21 -16.53 2.02 -2.28
N SER A 22 -16.54 1.28 -1.16
CA SER A 22 -16.84 1.81 0.18
C SER A 22 -15.70 2.68 0.75
N ILE A 23 -14.50 2.60 0.16
CA ILE A 23 -13.33 3.33 0.61
C ILE A 23 -13.35 4.77 0.06
N PRO A 24 -13.07 5.80 0.87
CA PRO A 24 -12.97 7.18 0.39
C PRO A 24 -11.96 7.37 -0.76
N LYS A 25 -12.26 8.30 -1.66
CA LYS A 25 -11.47 8.56 -2.88
C LYS A 25 -10.03 8.97 -2.58
N ASN A 26 -9.79 9.71 -1.51
CA ASN A 26 -8.45 10.13 -1.09
C ASN A 26 -7.58 8.94 -0.68
N ILE A 27 -8.15 7.97 0.04
CA ILE A 27 -7.46 6.75 0.46
C ILE A 27 -7.14 5.88 -0.76
N ARG A 28 -8.12 5.65 -1.64
CA ARG A 28 -7.86 4.93 -2.91
C ARG A 28 -6.79 5.63 -3.76
N LYS A 29 -6.77 6.96 -3.80
CA LYS A 29 -5.75 7.72 -4.54
C LYS A 29 -4.35 7.45 -3.96
N ALA A 30 -4.17 7.54 -2.65
CA ALA A 30 -2.89 7.25 -2.00
C ALA A 30 -2.42 5.81 -2.25
N ILE A 31 -3.33 4.82 -2.21
CA ILE A 31 -3.00 3.42 -2.52
C ILE A 31 -2.60 3.24 -3.98
N SER A 32 -3.28 3.92 -4.91
CA SER A 32 -2.92 3.89 -6.32
C SER A 32 -1.53 4.47 -6.58
N GLU A 33 -1.17 5.58 -5.91
CA GLU A 33 0.15 6.18 -6.00
C GLU A 33 1.22 5.28 -5.36
N ALA A 34 0.93 4.67 -4.21
CA ALA A 34 1.81 3.71 -3.56
C ALA A 34 2.08 2.48 -4.44
N LYS A 35 1.04 1.99 -5.15
CA LYS A 35 1.16 0.90 -6.13
C LYS A 35 2.08 1.27 -7.29
N GLN A 36 1.91 2.46 -7.87
CA GLN A 36 2.76 2.95 -8.95
C GLN A 36 4.23 3.10 -8.51
N ARG A 37 4.47 3.49 -7.24
CA ARG A 37 5.84 3.55 -6.71
C ARG A 37 6.52 2.20 -6.63
N ILE A 38 5.79 1.14 -6.29
CA ILE A 38 6.34 -0.22 -6.27
C ILE A 38 6.72 -0.68 -7.70
N GLU A 39 5.90 -0.30 -8.69
CA GLU A 39 6.11 -0.61 -10.12
C GLU A 39 7.22 0.22 -10.80
N GLY A 40 7.76 1.25 -10.13
CA GLY A 40 8.76 2.15 -10.72
C GLY A 40 10.11 1.48 -11.01
N GLU A 41 11.14 2.27 -11.32
CA GLU A 41 12.50 1.80 -11.58
C GLU A 41 13.50 2.10 -10.45
N ASP A 42 13.10 2.89 -9.44
CA ASP A 42 13.90 3.22 -8.25
C ASP A 42 14.44 1.97 -7.49
N GLU A 43 15.42 2.16 -6.62
CA GLU A 43 15.89 1.08 -5.74
C GLU A 43 14.74 0.54 -4.85
N LEU A 44 14.74 -0.77 -4.60
CA LEU A 44 13.68 -1.45 -3.84
C LEU A 44 13.37 -0.77 -2.49
N SER A 45 14.41 -0.41 -1.74
CA SER A 45 14.27 0.27 -0.44
C SER A 45 13.62 1.65 -0.57
N VAL A 46 13.94 2.39 -1.63
CA VAL A 46 13.40 3.72 -1.93
C VAL A 46 11.92 3.60 -2.27
N LYS A 47 11.56 2.67 -3.16
CA LYS A 47 10.17 2.38 -3.55
C LYS A 47 9.31 2.03 -2.34
N ILE A 48 9.77 1.07 -1.54
CA ILE A 48 9.05 0.61 -0.35
C ILE A 48 8.85 1.74 0.65
N SER A 49 9.91 2.52 0.93
CA SER A 49 9.80 3.64 1.87
C SER A 49 8.83 4.71 1.38
N ALA A 50 8.85 5.03 0.08
CA ALA A 50 7.91 5.97 -0.53
C ALA A 50 6.47 5.47 -0.46
N SER A 51 6.22 4.18 -0.73
CA SER A 51 4.89 3.58 -0.65
C SER A 51 4.34 3.56 0.78
N ILE A 52 5.16 3.23 1.78
CA ILE A 52 4.77 3.29 3.20
C ILE A 52 4.39 4.73 3.58
N TYR A 53 5.20 5.71 3.20
CA TYR A 53 4.93 7.12 3.51
C TYR A 53 3.58 7.60 2.94
N LEU A 54 3.27 7.22 1.70
CA LEU A 54 1.98 7.54 1.07
C LEU A 54 0.81 6.92 1.85
N ILE A 55 0.94 5.67 2.30
CA ILE A 55 -0.10 4.97 3.05
C ILE A 55 -0.28 5.56 4.46
N GLU A 56 0.82 5.87 5.14
CA GLU A 56 0.81 6.46 6.48
C GLU A 56 0.13 7.84 6.48
N SER A 57 0.28 8.62 5.40
CA SER A 57 -0.38 9.92 5.26
C SER A 57 -1.91 9.84 5.31
N VAL A 58 -2.50 8.70 4.89
CA VAL A 58 -3.95 8.47 4.90
C VAL A 58 -4.43 7.57 6.03
N SER A 59 -3.54 6.89 6.77
CA SER A 59 -3.93 6.00 7.86
C SER A 59 -4.53 6.73 9.07
N ASN A 60 -4.28 8.04 9.17
CA ASN A 60 -4.79 8.92 10.22
C ASN A 60 -6.08 9.66 9.83
N ASP A 61 -6.65 9.40 8.64
CA ASP A 61 -7.90 10.03 8.22
C ASP A 61 -9.05 9.63 9.15
N ILE A 62 -9.85 10.60 9.58
CA ILE A 62 -11.02 10.37 10.44
C ILE A 62 -12.15 9.62 9.71
N ASN A 63 -12.20 9.72 8.38
CA ASN A 63 -13.22 9.12 7.53
C ASN A 63 -12.85 7.71 7.05
N ILE A 64 -11.70 7.16 7.46
CA ILE A 64 -11.31 5.80 7.04
C ILE A 64 -12.25 4.75 7.66
N PRO A 65 -12.86 3.87 6.84
CA PRO A 65 -13.60 2.74 7.37
C PRO A 65 -12.69 1.79 8.18
N PRO A 66 -13.20 1.12 9.23
CA PRO A 66 -12.39 0.21 10.05
C PRO A 66 -11.69 -0.89 9.25
N HIS A 67 -12.39 -1.51 8.27
CA HIS A 67 -11.81 -2.56 7.44
C HIS A 67 -10.67 -2.04 6.56
N ALA A 68 -10.82 -0.84 5.99
CA ALA A 68 -9.78 -0.19 5.20
C ALA A 68 -8.54 0.11 6.05
N ARG A 69 -8.71 0.54 7.31
CA ARG A 69 -7.59 0.77 8.24
C ARG A 69 -6.81 -0.52 8.50
N THR A 70 -7.50 -1.63 8.74
CA THR A 70 -6.85 -2.94 8.93
C THR A 70 -6.10 -3.39 7.67
N GLN A 71 -6.67 -3.17 6.47
CA GLN A 71 -6.00 -3.47 5.20
C GLN A 71 -4.73 -2.62 5.01
N LEU A 72 -4.77 -1.32 5.30
CA LEU A 72 -3.59 -0.45 5.24
C LEU A 72 -2.47 -0.96 6.14
N TRP A 73 -2.80 -1.35 7.38
CA TRP A 73 -1.83 -1.90 8.32
C TRP A 73 -1.20 -3.20 7.81
N ALA A 74 -2.00 -4.10 7.25
CA ALA A 74 -1.50 -5.33 6.66
C ALA A 74 -0.55 -5.05 5.47
N ILE A 75 -0.90 -4.10 4.60
CA ILE A 75 -0.07 -3.69 3.47
C ILE A 75 1.26 -3.07 3.95
N MET A 76 1.22 -2.16 4.93
CA MET A 76 2.44 -1.56 5.49
C MET A 76 3.36 -2.60 6.12
N GLY A 77 2.81 -3.53 6.92
CA GLY A 77 3.61 -4.62 7.51
C GLY A 77 4.22 -5.55 6.46
N ALA A 78 3.49 -5.84 5.38
CA ALA A 78 4.02 -6.61 4.25
C ALA A 78 5.15 -5.85 3.54
N LEU A 79 4.98 -4.55 3.29
CA LEU A 79 6.02 -3.68 2.70
C LEU A 79 7.28 -3.62 3.57
N GLU A 80 7.15 -3.42 4.89
CA GLU A 80 8.26 -3.43 5.83
C GLU A 80 9.01 -4.76 5.85
N SER A 81 8.30 -5.88 5.70
CA SER A 81 8.92 -7.21 5.66
C SER A 81 9.80 -7.43 4.42
N VAL A 82 9.55 -6.69 3.33
CA VAL A 82 10.36 -6.73 2.11
C VAL A 82 11.57 -5.79 2.21
N LYS A 83 11.47 -4.73 3.03
CA LYS A 83 12.58 -3.79 3.27
C LYS A 83 13.69 -4.37 4.14
N LYS A 84 13.33 -5.26 5.09
CA LYS A 84 14.27 -5.96 5.98
C LYS A 84 15.07 -7.02 5.22
#